data_AF-A0A2E9H198-F1
#
_entry.id   AF-A0A2E9H198-F1
#
_cell.length_a   1.000
_cell.length_b   1.000
_cell.length_c   1.000
_cell.angle_alpha   90.00
_cell.angle_beta   90.00
_cell.angle_gamma   90.00
#
_symmetry.space_group_name_H-M   'P 1'
#
loop_
_entity.id
_entity.type
_entity.pdbx_description
1 polymer ?
#
loop_
_entity_poly.entity_id
_entity_poly.type
_entity_poly.pdbx_seq_one_letter_code
_entity_poly.pdbx_strand_id
1 'polypeptide(L)'
;MSSNIALIVVFNHNYEKNLPLLREIYKNRFSNIYFLMPFYQGSDNDVVSVSYPSNCFQGYLAQAYEKLKGFDYDHWLVIGDDLILNPSVNQENVKEVLNVGPNDCFIPTLNKFHDKLVWRHSRRYLDFNIRSKFVEIAPQLPKREDCASRLAAYGVEPSGLSYENVYIAPYPELKTEDERIAIFGRRYLSDREKFFNETGLLHGDYPACFGYSDILMLSRGSLDQFCHLCSVTAAGGLFVEIAIPTCLVLSTKGVVRTQETSTLKGRALWGKEVESVLDEFDCNFEKLQTHFPSNYLYLHPVKLSKWV
;
A
#
# COMPACT_ATOMS: atom_id res chain seq x y z
N MET A 1 24.63 -11.49 13.09
CA MET A 1 23.68 -12.52 12.63
C MET A 1 23.14 -12.04 11.30
N SER A 2 23.18 -12.86 10.25
CA SER A 2 22.55 -12.52 8.96
C SER A 2 21.04 -12.33 9.18
N SER A 3 20.45 -11.32 8.56
CA SER A 3 19.03 -11.00 8.75
C SER A 3 18.18 -11.97 7.92
N ASN A 4 17.24 -12.68 8.54
CA ASN A 4 16.39 -13.61 7.81
C ASN A 4 15.16 -12.87 7.25
N ILE A 5 15.20 -12.47 5.99
CA ILE A 5 14.16 -11.65 5.34
C ILE A 5 13.55 -12.41 4.17
N ALA A 6 12.21 -12.45 4.12
CA ALA A 6 11.48 -12.97 2.96
C ALA A 6 10.99 -11.85 2.06
N LEU A 7 11.03 -12.09 0.75
CA LEU A 7 10.37 -11.25 -0.25
C LEU A 7 8.96 -11.79 -0.52
N ILE A 8 7.97 -10.92 -0.47
CA ILE A 8 6.60 -11.20 -0.91
C ILE A 8 6.30 -10.31 -2.10
N VAL A 9 5.92 -10.90 -3.22
CA VAL A 9 5.48 -10.17 -4.42
C VAL A 9 3.97 -10.29 -4.54
N VAL A 10 3.29 -9.16 -4.59
CA VAL A 10 1.83 -9.03 -4.60
C VAL A 10 1.39 -8.72 -6.02
N PHE A 11 0.55 -9.58 -6.58
CA PHE A 11 0.06 -9.41 -7.94
C PHE A 11 -1.27 -8.66 -8.00
N ASN A 12 -1.32 -7.59 -8.78
CA ASN A 12 -2.57 -6.84 -8.96
C ASN A 12 -3.64 -7.68 -9.68
N HIS A 13 -3.20 -8.54 -10.61
CA HIS A 13 -4.03 -9.44 -11.41
C HIS A 13 -3.34 -10.79 -11.60
N ASN A 14 -4.07 -11.79 -12.09
CA ASN A 14 -3.48 -13.11 -12.37
C ASN A 14 -2.54 -13.04 -13.59
N TYR A 15 -1.27 -12.73 -13.34
CA TYR A 15 -0.20 -12.68 -14.33
C TYR A 15 0.82 -13.79 -14.10
N GLU A 16 0.36 -15.04 -14.12
CA GLU A 16 1.18 -16.25 -13.95
C GLU A 16 2.44 -16.24 -14.84
N LYS A 17 2.34 -15.71 -16.07
CA LYS A 17 3.46 -15.59 -17.01
C LYS A 17 4.65 -14.77 -16.50
N ASN A 18 4.46 -13.90 -15.49
CA ASN A 18 5.53 -13.09 -14.92
C ASN A 18 6.34 -13.85 -13.85
N LEU A 19 5.84 -14.99 -13.34
CA LEU A 19 6.50 -15.74 -12.26
C LEU A 19 7.94 -16.16 -12.60
N PRO A 20 8.23 -16.75 -13.78
CA PRO A 20 9.61 -17.17 -14.10
C PRO A 20 10.58 -15.99 -14.12
N LEU A 21 10.16 -14.86 -14.69
CA LEU A 21 10.98 -13.65 -14.72
C LEU A 21 11.21 -13.12 -13.30
N LEU A 22 10.18 -12.90 -12.50
CA LEU A 22 10.34 -12.41 -11.12
C LEU A 22 11.22 -13.32 -10.25
N ARG A 23 11.13 -14.64 -10.43
CA ARG A 23 12.05 -15.59 -9.78
C ARG A 23 13.50 -15.33 -10.22
N GLU A 24 13.75 -15.16 -11.52
CA GLU A 24 15.08 -14.86 -12.05
C GLU A 24 15.65 -13.54 -11.49
N ILE A 25 14.82 -12.51 -11.39
CA ILE A 25 15.20 -11.19 -10.85
C ILE A 25 15.72 -11.28 -9.42
N TYR A 26 15.05 -12.08 -8.60
CA TYR A 26 15.22 -12.03 -7.15
C TYR A 26 15.94 -13.24 -6.53
N LYS A 27 16.09 -14.37 -7.24
CA LYS A 27 16.68 -15.61 -6.70
C LYS A 27 18.06 -15.46 -6.07
N ASN A 28 18.88 -14.54 -6.58
CA ASN A 28 20.24 -14.27 -6.08
C ASN A 28 20.28 -13.17 -5.00
N ARG A 29 19.14 -12.54 -4.70
CA ARG A 29 18.99 -11.40 -3.78
C ARG A 29 18.20 -11.76 -2.53
N PHE A 30 17.30 -12.75 -2.64
CA PHE A 30 16.46 -13.25 -1.56
C PHE A 30 16.40 -14.77 -1.65
N SER A 31 16.75 -15.45 -0.56
CA SER A 31 16.67 -16.92 -0.47
C SER A 31 15.24 -17.43 -0.36
N ASN A 32 14.30 -16.56 0.08
CA ASN A 32 12.90 -16.90 0.26
C ASN A 32 12.03 -15.87 -0.45
N ILE A 33 11.31 -16.33 -1.47
CA ILE A 33 10.44 -15.51 -2.32
C ILE A 33 9.06 -16.18 -2.33
N TYR A 34 8.01 -15.40 -2.09
CA TYR A 34 6.63 -15.86 -2.15
C TYR A 34 5.80 -14.92 -3.02
N PHE A 35 4.76 -15.46 -3.65
CA PHE A 35 3.89 -14.72 -4.55
C PHE A 35 2.45 -14.78 -4.03
N LEU A 36 1.80 -13.62 -3.88
CA LEU A 36 0.37 -13.55 -3.59
C LEU A 36 -0.37 -13.23 -4.89
N MET A 37 -1.09 -14.20 -5.44
CA MET A 37 -1.68 -14.10 -6.77
C MET A 37 -3.19 -14.37 -6.77
N PRO A 38 -4.01 -13.43 -7.29
CA PRO A 38 -5.45 -13.60 -7.27
C PRO A 38 -5.86 -14.76 -8.19
N PHE A 39 -6.69 -15.66 -7.65
CA PHE A 39 -7.27 -16.79 -8.38
C PHE A 39 -6.24 -17.70 -9.08
N TYR A 40 -5.04 -17.85 -8.49
CA TYR A 40 -4.05 -18.81 -8.98
C TYR A 40 -4.58 -20.24 -8.84
N GLN A 41 -4.42 -21.04 -9.90
CA GLN A 41 -4.91 -22.43 -9.99
C GLN A 41 -3.78 -23.45 -10.18
N GLY A 42 -2.53 -23.01 -10.30
CA GLY A 42 -1.39 -23.91 -10.42
C GLY A 42 -0.97 -24.53 -9.08
N SER A 43 0.17 -25.21 -9.08
CA SER A 43 0.67 -26.01 -7.96
C SER A 43 2.02 -25.54 -7.40
N ASP A 44 2.48 -24.35 -7.78
CA ASP A 44 3.76 -23.83 -7.33
C ASP A 44 3.74 -23.54 -5.81
N ASN A 45 4.67 -24.15 -5.07
CA ASN A 45 4.71 -24.10 -3.60
C ASN A 45 5.01 -22.70 -3.04
N ASP A 46 5.65 -21.84 -3.82
CA ASP A 46 5.97 -20.45 -3.47
C ASP A 46 4.80 -19.48 -3.78
N VAL A 47 3.73 -19.94 -4.43
CA VAL A 47 2.55 -19.13 -4.74
C VAL A 47 1.43 -19.37 -3.72
N VAL A 48 0.73 -18.30 -3.33
CA VAL A 48 -0.46 -18.32 -2.48
C VAL A 48 -1.61 -17.73 -3.28
N SER A 49 -2.63 -18.53 -3.53
CA SER A 49 -3.85 -18.08 -4.19
C SER A 49 -4.67 -17.19 -3.24
N VAL A 50 -5.06 -16.01 -3.71
CA VAL A 50 -5.85 -15.03 -2.96
C VAL A 50 -7.12 -14.64 -3.74
N SER A 51 -8.08 -13.99 -3.09
CA SER A 51 -9.41 -13.76 -3.68
C SER A 51 -10.04 -12.39 -3.40
N TYR A 52 -9.25 -11.40 -2.96
CA TYR A 52 -9.73 -10.02 -2.82
C TYR A 52 -9.59 -9.23 -4.14
N PRO A 53 -10.30 -8.10 -4.29
CA PRO A 53 -10.07 -7.18 -5.40
C PRO A 53 -8.78 -6.38 -5.22
N SER A 54 -8.22 -5.88 -6.32
CA SER A 54 -6.92 -5.21 -6.31
C SER A 54 -6.89 -3.88 -5.55
N ASN A 55 -8.04 -3.25 -5.34
CA ASN A 55 -8.14 -2.06 -4.51
C ASN A 55 -8.13 -2.35 -3.00
N CYS A 56 -8.01 -3.63 -2.60
CA CYS A 56 -7.99 -4.12 -1.22
C CYS A 56 -6.83 -5.11 -0.97
N PHE A 57 -5.61 -4.85 -1.46
CA PHE A 57 -4.45 -5.77 -1.32
C PHE A 57 -4.11 -6.17 0.11
N GLN A 58 -4.48 -5.37 1.10
CA GLN A 58 -4.35 -5.76 2.50
C GLN A 58 -5.05 -7.11 2.78
N GLY A 59 -6.15 -7.42 2.08
CA GLY A 59 -6.81 -8.72 2.15
C GLY A 59 -5.93 -9.89 1.70
N TYR A 60 -4.97 -9.67 0.79
CA TYR A 60 -4.05 -10.70 0.33
C TYR A 60 -3.09 -11.08 1.45
N LEU A 61 -2.55 -10.07 2.14
CA LEU A 61 -1.66 -10.27 3.30
C LEU A 61 -2.40 -10.95 4.45
N ALA A 62 -3.69 -10.65 4.64
CA ALA A 62 -4.54 -11.34 5.59
C ALA A 62 -4.74 -12.82 5.22
N GLN A 63 -5.01 -13.15 3.94
CA GLN A 63 -5.14 -14.53 3.48
C GLN A 63 -3.83 -15.32 3.55
N ALA A 64 -2.70 -14.64 3.32
CA ALA A 64 -1.38 -15.26 3.40
C ALA A 64 -0.93 -15.53 4.85
N TYR A 65 -1.57 -14.92 5.86
CA TYR A 65 -1.13 -14.94 7.25
C TYR A 65 -0.84 -16.34 7.78
N GLU A 66 -1.72 -17.32 7.54
CA GLU A 66 -1.54 -18.69 8.02
C GLU A 66 -0.24 -19.34 7.53
N LYS A 67 0.20 -18.99 6.31
CA LYS A 67 1.49 -19.42 5.77
C LYS A 67 2.63 -18.59 6.35
N LEU A 68 2.47 -17.27 6.41
CA LEU A 68 3.51 -16.34 6.87
C LEU A 68 3.90 -16.56 8.33
N LYS A 69 2.93 -16.81 9.22
CA LYS A 69 3.17 -17.00 10.67
C LYS A 69 3.93 -18.27 11.02
N GLY A 70 3.93 -19.25 10.13
CA GLY A 70 4.68 -20.50 10.30
C GLY A 70 6.18 -20.36 10.03
N PHE A 71 6.61 -19.24 9.45
CA PHE A 71 8.01 -19.02 9.10
C PHE A 71 8.76 -18.19 10.14
N ASP A 72 10.05 -18.52 10.29
CA ASP A 72 10.97 -17.90 11.22
C ASP A 72 11.73 -16.73 10.57
N TYR A 73 11.02 -15.77 9.96
CA TYR A 73 11.62 -14.55 9.37
C TYR A 73 11.64 -13.36 10.35
N ASP A 74 12.70 -12.56 10.33
CA ASP A 74 12.78 -11.31 11.11
C ASP A 74 11.81 -10.26 10.53
N HIS A 75 11.78 -10.19 9.19
CA HIS A 75 11.01 -9.23 8.43
C HIS A 75 10.49 -9.82 7.11
N TRP A 76 9.42 -9.23 6.59
CA TRP A 76 8.92 -9.46 5.24
C TRP A 76 9.01 -8.15 4.47
N LEU A 77 9.70 -8.17 3.33
CA LEU A 77 9.62 -7.10 2.34
C LEU A 77 8.49 -7.45 1.37
N VAL A 78 7.47 -6.60 1.28
CA VAL A 78 6.36 -6.77 0.35
C VAL A 78 6.52 -5.77 -0.77
N ILE A 79 6.37 -6.20 -2.03
CA ILE A 79 6.38 -5.36 -3.23
C ILE A 79 5.24 -5.71 -4.19
N GLY A 80 4.79 -4.78 -5.01
CA GLY A 80 3.93 -5.04 -6.16
C GLY A 80 4.67 -5.78 -7.29
N ASP A 81 3.95 -6.53 -8.13
CA ASP A 81 4.52 -7.31 -9.22
C ASP A 81 5.15 -6.47 -10.36
N ASP A 82 4.75 -5.21 -10.46
CA ASP A 82 5.30 -4.21 -11.38
C ASP A 82 6.22 -3.19 -10.67
N LEU A 83 6.67 -3.47 -9.45
CA LEU A 83 7.70 -2.68 -8.76
C LEU A 83 9.05 -3.42 -8.81
N ILE A 84 10.05 -2.79 -9.43
CA ILE A 84 11.39 -3.37 -9.54
C ILE A 84 12.33 -2.68 -8.55
N LEU A 85 12.82 -3.46 -7.58
CA LEU A 85 13.81 -3.00 -6.61
C LEU A 85 15.17 -2.79 -7.27
N ASN A 86 15.88 -1.75 -6.84
CA ASN A 86 17.27 -1.48 -7.20
C ASN A 86 18.11 -2.76 -7.05
N PRO A 87 18.86 -3.21 -8.07
CA PRO A 87 19.62 -4.46 -8.07
C PRO A 87 20.58 -4.63 -6.89
N SER A 88 21.07 -3.53 -6.31
CA SER A 88 21.95 -3.57 -5.14
C SER A 88 21.24 -3.97 -3.84
N VAL A 89 19.90 -3.88 -3.77
CA VAL A 89 19.11 -4.18 -2.57
C VAL A 89 18.89 -5.69 -2.44
N ASN A 90 19.15 -6.26 -1.28
CA ASN A 90 18.98 -7.69 -1.03
C ASN A 90 18.65 -7.92 0.46
N GLN A 91 18.42 -9.17 0.83
CA GLN A 91 18.07 -9.54 2.21
C GLN A 91 19.12 -9.11 3.27
N GLU A 92 20.39 -8.95 2.90
CA GLU A 92 21.44 -8.60 3.87
C GLU A 92 21.52 -7.09 4.13
N ASN A 93 21.10 -6.24 3.17
CA ASN A 93 21.25 -4.78 3.28
C ASN A 93 19.94 -3.99 3.32
N VAL A 94 18.78 -4.60 3.01
CA VAL A 94 17.53 -3.83 2.86
C VAL A 94 17.13 -3.09 4.15
N LYS A 95 17.41 -3.66 5.33
CA LYS A 95 17.15 -2.98 6.61
C LYS A 95 18.01 -1.73 6.79
N GLU A 96 19.26 -1.78 6.36
CA GLU A 96 20.17 -0.62 6.39
C GLU A 96 19.70 0.45 5.41
N VAL A 97 19.39 0.06 4.17
CA VAL A 97 18.88 0.96 3.13
C VAL A 97 17.61 1.68 3.58
N LEU A 98 16.70 0.97 4.25
CA LEU A 98 15.42 1.51 4.73
C LEU A 98 15.51 2.13 6.14
N ASN A 99 16.65 2.05 6.80
CA ASN A 99 16.86 2.48 8.19
C ASN A 99 15.86 1.83 9.19
N VAL A 100 15.66 0.51 9.06
CA VAL A 100 14.68 -0.29 9.81
C VAL A 100 15.36 -1.09 10.92
N GLY A 101 14.99 -0.79 12.17
CA GLY A 101 15.37 -1.58 13.35
C GLY A 101 14.65 -2.93 13.48
N PRO A 102 14.94 -3.72 14.54
CA PRO A 102 14.37 -5.07 14.71
C PRO A 102 12.84 -5.13 14.77
N ASN A 103 12.20 -4.14 15.39
CA ASN A 103 10.74 -4.07 15.53
C ASN A 103 10.09 -3.02 14.62
N ASP A 104 10.91 -2.27 13.88
CA ASP A 104 10.44 -1.22 13.00
C ASP A 104 9.80 -1.84 11.75
N CYS A 105 8.87 -1.09 11.17
CA CYS A 105 8.28 -1.36 9.87
C CYS A 105 8.65 -0.23 8.91
N PHE A 106 8.38 -0.40 7.62
CA PHE A 106 8.61 0.63 6.61
C PHE A 106 7.42 0.78 5.68
N ILE A 107 7.12 2.01 5.28
CA ILE A 107 6.27 2.36 4.14
C ILE A 107 6.78 3.66 3.53
N PRO A 108 6.76 3.89 2.20
CA PRO A 108 7.39 5.07 1.61
C PRO A 108 6.90 6.39 2.18
N THR A 109 5.59 6.53 2.39
CA THR A 109 5.00 7.78 2.91
C THR A 109 3.86 7.51 3.87
N LEU A 110 3.70 8.41 4.84
CA LEU A 110 2.53 8.55 5.70
C LEU A 110 2.05 10.00 5.55
N ASN A 111 0.79 10.20 5.18
CA ASN A 111 0.26 11.52 4.83
C ASN A 111 -1.08 11.79 5.52
N LYS A 112 -1.39 13.07 5.73
CA LYS A 112 -2.70 13.54 6.18
C LYS A 112 -3.63 13.75 5.01
N PHE A 113 -4.89 13.36 5.19
CA PHE A 113 -5.93 13.47 4.17
C PHE A 113 -6.12 14.89 3.58
N HIS A 114 -5.98 15.95 4.38
CA HIS A 114 -6.15 17.32 3.90
C HIS A 114 -4.97 17.83 3.05
N ASP A 115 -3.80 17.21 3.13
CA ASP A 115 -2.60 17.68 2.42
C ASP A 115 -2.64 17.39 0.91
N LYS A 116 -3.48 16.47 0.45
CA LYS A 116 -3.51 16.02 -0.96
C LYS A 116 -4.84 16.33 -1.63
N LEU A 117 -4.93 17.55 -2.19
CA LEU A 117 -6.14 18.05 -2.86
C LEU A 117 -6.59 17.18 -4.05
N VAL A 118 -5.64 16.63 -4.83
CA VAL A 118 -5.92 16.05 -6.17
C VAL A 118 -6.05 14.51 -6.15
N TRP A 119 -6.28 13.87 -5.00
CA TRP A 119 -6.32 12.41 -4.94
C TRP A 119 -7.73 11.84 -5.16
N ARG A 120 -7.91 11.09 -6.27
CA ARG A 120 -9.20 10.50 -6.68
C ARG A 120 -9.80 9.49 -5.70
N HIS A 121 -9.02 9.04 -4.72
CA HIS A 121 -9.47 8.09 -3.72
C HIS A 121 -9.79 8.73 -2.36
N SER A 122 -9.74 10.06 -2.24
CA SER A 122 -10.11 10.76 -0.99
C SER A 122 -11.49 10.36 -0.47
N ARG A 123 -12.49 10.18 -1.36
CA ARG A 123 -13.85 9.74 -0.94
C ARG A 123 -13.86 8.35 -0.31
N ARG A 124 -12.88 7.48 -0.60
CA ARG A 124 -12.79 6.13 -0.03
C ARG A 124 -12.60 6.15 1.48
N TYR A 125 -12.03 7.23 2.03
CA TYR A 125 -11.97 7.43 3.47
C TYR A 125 -13.36 7.59 4.09
N LEU A 126 -14.20 8.40 3.44
CA LEU A 126 -15.57 8.69 3.89
C LEU A 126 -16.55 7.53 3.60
N ASP A 127 -16.19 6.61 2.71
CA ASP A 127 -17.00 5.41 2.40
C ASP A 127 -16.78 4.28 3.42
N PHE A 128 -15.74 4.35 4.25
CA PHE A 128 -15.42 3.30 5.22
C PHE A 128 -16.36 3.36 6.42
N ASN A 129 -17.28 2.39 6.49
CA ASN A 129 -18.29 2.29 7.52
C ASN A 129 -17.95 1.20 8.53
N ILE A 130 -17.52 1.59 9.72
CA ILE A 130 -17.19 0.64 10.80
C ILE A 130 -18.42 0.06 11.51
N ARG A 131 -19.61 0.63 11.25
CA ARG A 131 -20.90 0.24 11.81
C ARG A 131 -21.70 -0.64 10.83
N SER A 132 -21.01 -1.36 9.97
CA SER A 132 -21.64 -2.31 9.03
C SER A 132 -22.49 -3.33 9.78
N LYS A 133 -23.68 -3.63 9.27
CA LYS A 133 -24.56 -4.70 9.79
C LYS A 133 -24.15 -6.10 9.31
N PHE A 134 -23.21 -6.16 8.36
CA PHE A 134 -22.81 -7.41 7.69
C PHE A 134 -21.44 -7.91 8.15
N VAL A 135 -20.62 -7.03 8.75
CA VAL A 135 -19.27 -7.35 9.23
C VAL A 135 -19.03 -6.58 10.53
N GLU A 136 -18.61 -7.27 11.58
CA GLU A 136 -18.32 -6.68 12.90
C GLU A 136 -16.97 -5.95 12.90
N ILE A 137 -16.89 -4.80 12.23
CA ILE A 137 -15.63 -4.05 12.08
C ILE A 137 -15.24 -3.33 13.38
N ALA A 138 -16.16 -2.54 13.95
CA ALA A 138 -15.84 -1.67 15.10
C ALA A 138 -15.22 -2.40 16.31
N PRO A 139 -15.71 -3.60 16.73
CA PRO A 139 -15.14 -4.32 17.87
C PRO A 139 -13.71 -4.85 17.63
N GLN A 140 -13.28 -4.97 16.38
CA GLN A 140 -11.99 -5.55 16.00
C GLN A 140 -10.90 -4.47 15.79
N LEU A 141 -11.29 -3.20 15.78
CA LEU A 141 -10.37 -2.08 15.71
C LEU A 141 -9.97 -1.60 17.10
N PRO A 142 -8.78 -1.01 17.27
CA PRO A 142 -8.45 -0.24 18.47
C PRO A 142 -9.50 0.84 18.76
N LYS A 143 -9.53 1.35 19.99
CA LYS A 143 -10.39 2.49 20.31
C LYS A 143 -9.97 3.70 19.47
N ARG A 144 -10.95 4.57 19.18
CA ARG A 144 -10.76 5.76 18.36
C ARG A 144 -9.65 6.65 18.92
N GLU A 145 -9.62 6.84 20.22
CA GLU A 145 -8.65 7.69 20.93
C GLU A 145 -7.22 7.11 20.85
N ASP A 146 -7.10 5.78 20.97
CA ASP A 146 -5.82 5.08 20.84
C ASP A 146 -5.29 5.20 19.40
N CYS A 147 -6.18 5.06 18.41
CA CYS A 147 -5.85 5.25 17.00
C CYS A 147 -5.38 6.68 16.71
N ALA A 148 -6.15 7.68 17.14
CA ALA A 148 -5.80 9.09 16.96
C ALA A 148 -4.44 9.41 17.59
N SER A 149 -4.19 8.93 18.81
CA SER A 149 -2.91 9.11 19.51
C SER A 149 -1.73 8.50 18.74
N ARG A 150 -1.91 7.30 18.17
CA ARG A 150 -0.88 6.65 17.35
C ARG A 150 -0.63 7.41 16.05
N LEU A 151 -1.67 7.89 15.37
CA LEU A 151 -1.52 8.69 14.15
C LEU A 151 -0.86 10.06 14.45
N ALA A 152 -1.21 10.68 15.57
CA ALA A 152 -0.63 11.95 16.02
C ALA A 152 0.89 11.83 16.30
N ALA A 153 1.37 10.69 16.77
CA ALA A 153 2.81 10.43 16.98
C ALA A 153 3.62 10.48 15.67
N TYR A 154 2.98 10.25 14.52
CA TYR A 154 3.58 10.42 13.19
C TYR A 154 3.18 11.75 12.54
N GLY A 155 2.43 12.59 13.25
CA GLY A 155 1.89 13.83 12.70
C GLY A 155 0.94 13.60 11.54
N VAL A 156 0.19 12.49 11.48
CA VAL A 156 -0.74 12.16 10.38
C VAL A 156 -2.20 11.98 10.83
N GLU A 157 -2.55 12.54 11.98
CA GLU A 157 -3.94 12.53 12.44
C GLU A 157 -4.87 13.22 11.41
N PRO A 158 -6.02 12.60 11.06
CA PRO A 158 -6.94 13.18 10.10
C PRO A 158 -7.71 14.34 10.73
N SER A 159 -7.56 15.54 10.18
CA SER A 159 -8.41 16.69 10.55
C SER A 159 -9.80 16.65 9.88
N GLY A 160 -10.01 15.77 8.91
CA GLY A 160 -11.17 15.80 8.00
C GLY A 160 -10.78 16.23 6.57
N LEU A 161 -11.70 16.07 5.63
CA LEU A 161 -11.55 16.41 4.22
C LEU A 161 -12.41 17.62 3.87
N SER A 162 -11.88 18.58 3.11
CA SER A 162 -12.73 19.64 2.57
C SER A 162 -13.62 19.12 1.43
N TYR A 163 -14.65 19.87 1.07
CA TYR A 163 -15.45 19.57 -0.12
C TYR A 163 -14.60 19.56 -1.39
N GLU A 164 -13.60 20.43 -1.46
CA GLU A 164 -12.67 20.53 -2.58
C GLU A 164 -11.81 19.27 -2.72
N ASN A 165 -11.31 18.72 -1.60
CA ASN A 165 -10.53 17.48 -1.57
C ASN A 165 -11.30 16.26 -2.13
N VAL A 166 -12.63 16.30 -2.08
CA VAL A 166 -13.49 15.16 -2.40
C VAL A 166 -14.14 15.29 -3.77
N TYR A 167 -14.64 16.48 -4.12
CA TYR A 167 -15.56 16.66 -5.24
C TYR A 167 -15.08 17.63 -6.33
N ILE A 168 -14.00 18.37 -6.10
CA ILE A 168 -13.53 19.39 -7.04
C ILE A 168 -12.12 19.06 -7.53
N ALA A 169 -11.12 19.12 -6.66
CA ALA A 169 -9.73 19.03 -7.07
C ALA A 169 -9.35 17.67 -7.72
N PRO A 170 -9.88 16.51 -7.31
CA PRO A 170 -9.60 15.25 -8.01
C PRO A 170 -10.31 15.09 -9.37
N TYR A 171 -11.30 15.93 -9.64
CA TYR A 171 -12.18 15.87 -10.81
C TYR A 171 -12.28 17.24 -11.51
N PRO A 172 -11.16 17.82 -11.97
CA PRO A 172 -11.14 19.15 -12.60
C PRO A 172 -11.97 19.20 -13.89
N GLU A 173 -12.26 18.05 -14.49
CA GLU A 173 -13.15 17.92 -15.64
C GLU A 173 -14.62 18.27 -15.32
N LEU A 174 -15.03 18.17 -14.05
CA LEU A 174 -16.39 18.45 -13.59
C LEU A 174 -16.48 19.91 -13.14
N LYS A 175 -17.00 20.76 -14.02
CA LYS A 175 -16.99 22.22 -13.81
C LYS A 175 -18.22 22.69 -13.06
N THR A 176 -19.37 22.08 -13.33
CA THR A 176 -20.68 22.49 -12.83
C THR A 176 -21.16 21.64 -11.65
N GLU A 177 -22.13 22.15 -10.91
CA GLU A 177 -22.78 21.39 -9.84
C GLU A 177 -23.61 20.22 -10.40
N ASP A 178 -24.34 20.45 -11.49
CA ASP A 178 -25.15 19.41 -12.15
C ASP A 178 -24.31 18.21 -12.59
N GLU A 179 -23.09 18.43 -13.11
CA GLU A 179 -22.15 17.34 -13.45
C GLU A 179 -21.74 16.51 -12.22
N ARG A 180 -21.51 17.17 -11.08
CA ARG A 180 -21.15 16.49 -9.83
C ARG A 180 -22.35 15.73 -9.26
N ILE A 181 -23.54 16.30 -9.31
CA ILE A 181 -24.78 15.61 -8.94
C ILE A 181 -25.02 14.42 -9.86
N ALA A 182 -24.79 14.54 -11.17
CA ALA A 182 -24.95 13.45 -12.12
C ALA A 182 -24.04 12.26 -11.80
N ILE A 183 -22.80 12.51 -11.35
CA ILE A 183 -21.81 11.46 -11.07
C ILE A 183 -21.95 10.89 -9.66
N PHE A 184 -22.10 11.75 -8.65
CA PHE A 184 -22.06 11.35 -7.23
C PHE A 184 -23.45 11.28 -6.58
N GLY A 185 -24.47 11.83 -7.23
CA GLY A 185 -25.87 11.73 -6.84
C GLY A 185 -26.13 12.23 -5.42
N ARG A 186 -26.93 11.44 -4.68
CA ARG A 186 -27.34 11.76 -3.30
C ARG A 186 -26.17 11.91 -2.33
N ARG A 187 -25.03 11.26 -2.59
CA ARG A 187 -23.86 11.35 -1.70
C ARG A 187 -23.28 12.76 -1.70
N TYR A 188 -23.14 13.36 -2.89
CA TYR A 188 -22.71 14.75 -3.04
C TYR A 188 -23.63 15.68 -2.24
N LEU A 189 -24.95 15.57 -2.41
CA LEU A 189 -25.92 16.42 -1.71
C LEU A 189 -25.85 16.25 -0.18
N SER A 190 -25.74 15.01 0.31
CA SER A 190 -25.65 14.73 1.75
C SER A 190 -24.35 15.24 2.36
N ASP A 191 -23.22 15.05 1.68
CA ASP A 191 -21.93 15.56 2.15
C ASP A 191 -21.91 17.10 2.07
N ARG A 192 -22.57 17.71 1.08
CA ARG A 192 -22.71 19.16 0.96
C ARG A 192 -23.43 19.73 2.18
N GLU A 193 -24.56 19.13 2.55
CA GLU A 193 -25.34 19.53 3.72
C GLU A 193 -24.52 19.43 5.01
N LYS A 194 -23.85 18.30 5.24
CA LYS A 194 -22.96 18.12 6.41
C LYS A 194 -21.84 19.16 6.45
N PHE A 195 -21.19 19.39 5.31
CA PHE A 195 -20.09 20.34 5.21
C PHE A 195 -20.53 21.76 5.58
N PHE A 196 -21.65 22.25 5.05
CA PHE A 196 -22.10 23.62 5.28
C PHE A 196 -22.78 23.85 6.63
N ASN A 197 -23.32 22.81 7.27
CA ASN A 197 -24.11 22.94 8.49
C ASN A 197 -23.35 22.54 9.79
N GLU A 198 -22.17 21.92 9.68
CA GLU A 198 -21.42 21.41 10.84
C GLU A 198 -20.05 22.09 11.00
N THR A 199 -18.98 21.45 10.53
CA THR A 199 -17.58 21.83 10.85
C THR A 199 -16.84 22.44 9.66
N GLY A 200 -17.45 22.51 8.48
CA GLY A 200 -16.72 22.83 7.25
C GLY A 200 -15.71 21.76 6.84
N LEU A 201 -15.84 20.52 7.35
CA LEU A 201 -15.02 19.37 7.02
C LEU A 201 -15.85 18.08 7.03
N LEU A 202 -15.49 17.14 6.17
CA LEU A 202 -16.07 15.80 6.09
C LEU A 202 -15.18 14.82 6.83
N HIS A 203 -15.74 14.10 7.79
CA HIS A 203 -15.00 13.14 8.61
C HIS A 203 -15.41 11.70 8.28
N GLY A 204 -14.43 10.79 8.26
CA GLY A 204 -14.69 9.37 8.20
C GLY A 204 -15.12 8.82 9.57
N ASP A 205 -15.74 7.64 9.55
CA ASP A 205 -16.23 6.98 10.77
C ASP A 205 -15.11 6.62 11.76
N TYR A 206 -13.87 6.48 11.26
CA TYR A 206 -12.70 6.11 12.05
C TYR A 206 -11.46 6.92 11.63
N PRO A 207 -10.52 7.24 12.55
CA PRO A 207 -9.26 7.89 12.18
C PRO A 207 -8.38 6.98 11.33
N ALA A 208 -7.78 7.52 10.29
CA ALA A 208 -6.89 6.81 9.38
C ALA A 208 -5.83 7.79 8.83
N CYS A 209 -4.80 7.25 8.19
CA CYS A 209 -3.89 7.98 7.33
C CYS A 209 -3.82 7.32 5.95
N PHE A 210 -3.14 7.94 4.99
CA PHE A 210 -2.92 7.35 3.69
C PHE A 210 -1.45 7.43 3.27
N GLY A 211 -1.07 6.61 2.30
CA GLY A 211 0.31 6.45 1.87
C GLY A 211 0.41 5.53 0.66
N TYR A 212 1.58 5.58 0.04
CA TYR A 212 1.90 4.72 -1.09
C TYR A 212 2.14 3.28 -0.61
N SER A 213 1.46 2.30 -1.24
CA SER A 213 1.34 0.94 -0.69
C SER A 213 1.95 -0.18 -1.55
N ASP A 214 2.58 0.13 -2.69
CA ASP A 214 3.20 -0.90 -3.55
C ASP A 214 4.50 -1.47 -2.97
N ILE A 215 5.01 -0.93 -1.86
CA ILE A 215 6.12 -1.50 -1.10
C ILE A 215 5.93 -1.22 0.40
N LEU A 216 6.21 -2.22 1.24
CA LEU A 216 6.30 -2.06 2.70
C LEU A 216 7.26 -3.10 3.29
N MET A 217 7.74 -2.85 4.49
CA MET A 217 8.49 -3.84 5.28
C MET A 217 7.80 -4.05 6.61
N LEU A 218 7.58 -5.32 6.97
CA LEU A 218 6.86 -5.70 8.19
C LEU A 218 7.78 -6.47 9.12
N SER A 219 7.84 -6.08 10.39
CA SER A 219 8.57 -6.82 11.42
C SER A 219 7.75 -8.00 11.94
N ARG A 220 8.43 -9.06 12.40
CA ARG A 220 7.78 -10.22 13.03
C ARG A 220 6.87 -9.86 14.17
N GLY A 221 7.32 -8.96 15.06
CA GLY A 221 6.52 -8.54 16.21
C GLY A 221 5.18 -7.88 15.82
N SER A 222 5.07 -7.40 14.58
CA SER A 222 3.90 -6.69 14.08
C SER A 222 2.99 -7.55 13.18
N LEU A 223 3.48 -8.71 12.69
CA LEU A 223 2.80 -9.51 11.67
C LEU A 223 1.35 -9.88 12.03
N ASP A 224 1.14 -10.45 13.22
CA ASP A 224 -0.18 -10.95 13.65
C ASP A 224 -1.23 -9.83 13.70
N GLN A 225 -0.94 -8.76 14.44
CA GLN A 225 -1.83 -7.61 14.54
C GLN A 225 -2.03 -6.91 13.18
N PHE A 226 -0.97 -6.81 12.37
CA PHE A 226 -1.05 -6.21 11.05
C PHE A 226 -2.01 -7.00 10.15
N CYS A 227 -1.81 -8.31 10.01
CA CYS A 227 -2.66 -9.18 9.20
C CYS A 227 -4.10 -9.22 9.70
N HIS A 228 -4.32 -9.19 11.02
CA HIS A 228 -5.66 -9.07 11.60
C HIS A 228 -6.35 -7.78 11.16
N LEU A 229 -5.70 -6.63 11.33
CA LEU A 229 -6.27 -5.33 10.91
C LEU A 229 -6.46 -5.26 9.39
N CYS A 230 -5.55 -5.85 8.62
CA CYS A 230 -5.70 -6.00 7.18
C CYS A 230 -6.96 -6.80 6.81
N SER A 231 -7.27 -7.88 7.54
CA SER A 231 -8.51 -8.65 7.36
C SER A 231 -9.75 -7.80 7.63
N VAL A 232 -9.76 -7.08 8.76
CA VAL A 232 -10.88 -6.22 9.18
C VAL A 232 -11.12 -5.09 8.17
N THR A 233 -10.07 -4.40 7.76
CA THR A 233 -10.16 -3.28 6.82
C THR A 233 -10.47 -3.73 5.39
N ALA A 234 -10.00 -4.89 4.95
CA ALA A 234 -10.42 -5.51 3.69
C ALA A 234 -11.90 -5.87 3.69
N ALA A 235 -12.38 -6.49 4.78
CA ALA A 235 -13.80 -6.85 4.91
C ALA A 235 -14.71 -5.61 4.93
N GLY A 236 -14.23 -4.48 5.44
CA GLY A 236 -14.90 -3.18 5.36
C GLY A 236 -14.71 -2.41 4.05
N GLY A 237 -13.98 -2.96 3.08
CA GLY A 237 -13.76 -2.34 1.77
C GLY A 237 -12.94 -1.05 1.81
N LEU A 238 -12.08 -0.88 2.82
CA LEU A 238 -11.19 0.28 2.91
C LEU A 238 -10.14 0.21 1.81
N PHE A 239 -9.94 1.32 1.09
CA PHE A 239 -9.00 1.38 -0.01
C PHE A 239 -7.55 1.12 0.45
N VAL A 240 -6.79 0.35 -0.31
CA VAL A 240 -5.45 -0.14 0.05
C VAL A 240 -4.45 0.95 0.47
N GLU A 241 -4.44 2.09 -0.23
CA GLU A 241 -3.57 3.23 0.10
C GLU A 241 -4.00 3.97 1.39
N ILE A 242 -5.13 3.60 2.00
CA ILE A 242 -5.56 4.03 3.34
C ILE A 242 -5.34 2.91 4.35
N ALA A 243 -5.76 1.70 3.97
CA ALA A 243 -5.79 0.53 4.84
C ALA A 243 -4.38 0.11 5.27
N ILE A 244 -3.45 -0.09 4.33
CA ILE A 244 -2.09 -0.57 4.65
C ILE A 244 -1.34 0.41 5.57
N PRO A 245 -1.24 1.72 5.25
CA PRO A 245 -0.58 2.68 6.14
C PRO A 245 -1.19 2.72 7.54
N THR A 246 -2.52 2.74 7.61
CA THR A 246 -3.25 2.77 8.88
C THR A 246 -2.99 1.49 9.69
N CYS A 247 -3.11 0.31 9.07
CA CYS A 247 -2.82 -0.96 9.72
C CYS A 247 -1.38 -1.03 10.23
N LEU A 248 -0.42 -0.50 9.47
CA LEU A 248 1.00 -0.50 9.86
C LEU A 248 1.25 0.37 11.10
N VAL A 249 0.70 1.58 11.14
CA VAL A 249 0.80 2.49 12.30
C VAL A 249 0.15 1.87 13.55
N LEU A 250 -0.97 1.16 13.39
CA LEU A 250 -1.68 0.56 14.51
C LEU A 250 -1.07 -0.74 15.02
N SER A 251 -0.37 -1.48 14.17
CA SER A 251 0.21 -2.79 14.50
C SER A 251 1.69 -2.76 14.88
N THR A 252 2.44 -1.74 14.44
CA THR A 252 3.89 -1.69 14.66
C THR A 252 4.26 -1.77 16.15
N LYS A 253 5.28 -2.57 16.45
CA LYS A 253 5.87 -2.67 17.81
C LYS A 253 7.06 -1.72 18.01
N GLY A 254 7.65 -1.24 16.92
CA GLY A 254 8.69 -0.21 16.91
C GLY A 254 8.19 1.08 16.29
N VAL A 255 8.95 1.61 15.34
CA VAL A 255 8.60 2.82 14.56
C VAL A 255 8.24 2.42 13.14
N VAL A 256 7.27 3.12 12.53
CA VAL A 256 7.07 3.09 11.08
C VAL A 256 8.06 4.08 10.44
N ARG A 257 9.09 3.54 9.80
CA ARG A 257 10.05 4.30 8.99
C ARG A 257 9.43 4.70 7.67
N THR A 258 9.83 5.86 7.18
CA THR A 258 9.43 6.35 5.86
C THR A 258 10.63 6.57 4.99
N GLN A 259 10.39 6.81 3.70
CA GLN A 259 11.48 7.09 2.78
C GLN A 259 12.27 8.34 3.20
N GLU A 260 11.72 9.24 4.02
CA GLU A 260 12.46 10.40 4.53
C GLU A 260 13.74 10.00 5.28
N THR A 261 13.71 8.88 5.98
CA THR A 261 14.84 8.36 6.76
C THR A 261 15.67 7.31 6.04
N SER A 262 15.29 6.89 4.82
CA SER A 262 16.01 5.89 4.04
C SER A 262 17.13 6.49 3.19
N THR A 263 18.17 5.68 2.93
CA THR A 263 19.31 6.06 2.09
C THR A 263 18.93 6.19 0.62
N LEU A 264 18.02 5.32 0.16
CA LEU A 264 17.46 5.35 -1.19
C LEU A 264 15.98 5.74 -1.15
N LYS A 265 15.51 6.51 -2.14
CA LYS A 265 14.11 6.97 -2.24
C LYS A 265 13.35 6.22 -3.34
N GLY A 266 12.05 6.05 -3.18
CA GLY A 266 11.22 5.44 -4.22
C GLY A 266 11.07 6.34 -5.45
N ARG A 267 10.90 5.76 -6.64
CA ARG A 267 10.52 6.49 -7.86
C ARG A 267 9.26 5.88 -8.47
N ALA A 268 8.12 6.42 -8.06
CA ALA A 268 6.85 6.20 -8.74
C ALA A 268 6.78 7.08 -10.00
N LEU A 269 6.51 6.47 -11.14
CA LEU A 269 6.45 7.06 -12.47
C LEU A 269 4.99 7.23 -12.87
N TRP A 270 4.62 8.40 -13.37
CA TRP A 270 3.23 8.70 -13.74
C TRP A 270 3.11 9.20 -15.18
N GLY A 271 2.10 8.72 -15.90
CA GLY A 271 1.79 9.18 -17.25
C GLY A 271 2.98 9.02 -18.21
N LYS A 272 3.40 10.12 -18.84
CA LYS A 272 4.51 10.14 -19.81
C LYS A 272 5.87 9.86 -19.19
N GLU A 273 6.02 9.99 -17.88
CA GLU A 273 7.29 9.70 -17.21
C GLU A 273 7.68 8.24 -17.36
N VAL A 274 6.69 7.34 -17.39
CA VAL A 274 6.91 5.89 -17.57
C VAL A 274 7.69 5.63 -18.86
N GLU A 275 7.24 6.20 -19.98
CA GLU A 275 7.92 6.08 -21.28
C GLU A 275 9.29 6.75 -21.22
N SER A 276 9.36 8.01 -20.76
CA SER A 276 10.62 8.76 -20.75
C SER A 276 11.76 8.13 -19.94
N VAL A 277 11.43 7.38 -18.88
CA VAL A 277 12.41 6.73 -18.01
C VAL A 277 12.70 5.31 -18.47
N LEU A 278 11.70 4.60 -19.02
CA LEU A 278 11.85 3.19 -19.31
C LEU A 278 12.25 2.88 -20.76
N ASP A 279 12.00 3.79 -21.70
CA ASP A 279 12.28 3.59 -23.13
C ASP A 279 13.78 3.39 -23.41
N GLU A 280 14.66 3.99 -22.59
CA GLU A 280 16.12 3.83 -22.74
C GLU A 280 16.59 2.36 -22.57
N PHE A 281 15.80 1.55 -21.87
CA PHE A 281 16.11 0.14 -21.66
C PHE A 281 15.57 -0.75 -22.77
N ASP A 282 14.77 -0.22 -23.71
CA ASP A 282 14.27 -0.96 -24.89
C ASP A 282 13.53 -2.26 -24.48
N CYS A 283 12.78 -2.19 -23.39
CA CYS A 283 12.11 -3.33 -22.76
C CYS A 283 13.03 -4.53 -22.43
N ASN A 284 14.34 -4.32 -22.34
CA ASN A 284 15.32 -5.34 -22.02
C ASN A 284 15.65 -5.28 -20.52
N PHE A 285 15.37 -6.38 -19.82
CA PHE A 285 15.51 -6.41 -18.38
C PHE A 285 16.98 -6.43 -17.91
N GLU A 286 17.88 -7.08 -18.65
CA GLU A 286 19.32 -7.08 -18.36
C GLU A 286 19.91 -5.65 -18.45
N LYS A 287 19.49 -4.88 -19.46
CA LYS A 287 19.85 -3.46 -19.58
C LYS A 287 19.35 -2.66 -18.38
N LEU A 288 18.10 -2.86 -17.96
CA LEU A 288 17.53 -2.21 -16.77
C LEU A 288 18.30 -2.55 -15.49
N GLN A 289 18.70 -3.81 -15.31
CA GLN A 289 19.49 -4.20 -14.14
C GLN A 289 20.89 -3.57 -14.17
N THR A 290 21.54 -3.54 -15.33
CA THR A 290 22.91 -3.02 -15.46
C THR A 290 22.97 -1.51 -15.29
N HIS A 291 21.95 -0.80 -15.78
CA HIS A 291 21.91 0.68 -15.79
C HIS A 291 20.83 1.23 -14.85
N PHE A 292 20.44 0.47 -13.83
CA PHE A 292 19.45 0.90 -12.87
C PHE A 292 19.90 2.21 -12.19
N PRO A 293 19.07 3.26 -12.13
CA PRO A 293 19.53 4.52 -11.57
C PRO A 293 19.79 4.39 -10.06
N SER A 294 21.05 4.56 -9.69
CA SER A 294 21.60 4.13 -8.39
C SER A 294 21.04 4.86 -7.18
N ASN A 295 20.45 6.04 -7.37
CA ASN A 295 19.88 6.86 -6.30
C ASN A 295 18.44 6.47 -5.90
N TYR A 296 17.81 5.54 -6.63
CA TYR A 296 16.45 5.10 -6.33
C TYR A 296 16.41 3.72 -5.68
N LEU A 297 15.45 3.53 -4.78
CA LEU A 297 15.13 2.26 -4.13
C LEU A 297 14.42 1.32 -5.10
N TYR A 298 13.52 1.87 -5.93
CA TYR A 298 12.72 1.12 -6.89
C TYR A 298 12.27 2.01 -8.04
N LEU A 299 11.84 1.37 -9.13
CA LEU A 299 11.05 1.95 -10.20
C LEU A 299 9.67 1.29 -10.20
N HIS A 300 8.60 2.09 -10.28
CA HIS A 300 7.25 1.59 -10.44
C HIS A 300 6.40 2.58 -11.24
N PRO A 301 5.54 2.15 -12.17
CA PRO A 301 5.34 0.76 -12.58
C PRO A 301 6.33 0.36 -13.69
N VAL A 302 6.75 -0.91 -13.70
CA VAL A 302 7.48 -1.58 -14.77
C VAL A 302 6.62 -2.76 -15.24
N LYS A 303 5.90 -2.58 -16.34
CA LYS A 303 4.94 -3.58 -16.85
C LYS A 303 5.66 -4.75 -17.50
N LEU A 304 6.03 -5.76 -16.72
CA LEU A 304 6.79 -6.95 -17.15
C LEU A 304 6.23 -7.66 -18.39
N SER A 305 4.93 -7.56 -18.68
CA SER A 305 4.36 -8.09 -19.91
C SER A 305 4.97 -7.54 -21.21
N LYS A 306 5.65 -6.40 -21.14
CA LYS A 306 6.37 -5.79 -22.27
C LYS A 306 7.86 -6.14 -22.29
N TRP A 307 8.39 -6.69 -21.20
CA TRP A 307 9.82 -6.89 -20.99
C TRP A 307 10.13 -8.37 -21.15
N VAL A 308 10.92 -8.71 -22.17
CA VAL A 308 11.30 -10.08 -22.53
C VAL A 308 12.82 -10.17 -22.62
#